data_AF-A0ABD0PFD4-F1
#
_entry.id   AF-A0ABD0PFD4-F1
#
_cell.length_a   1.000
_cell.length_b   1.000
_cell.length_c   1.000
_cell.angle_alpha   90.00
_cell.angle_beta   90.00
_cell.angle_gamma   90.00
#
_symmetry.space_group_name_H-M   'P 1'
#
loop_
_entity.id
_entity.type
_entity.pdbx_description
1 polymer ?
#
loop_
_entity_poly.entity_id
_entity_poly.type
_entity_poly.pdbx_seq_one_letter_code
_entity_poly.pdbx_strand_id
1 'polypeptide(L)' 'VLIYSGQLDVIVAAPLTERFLPTVNWSGVDEYKKAERFHWKVQPSDTEVAGYVRQRFQYCYQFIN' A
#
# COMPACT_ATOMS: atom_id res chain seq x y z
N VAL A 1 2.55 11.75 1.18
CA VAL A 1 1.96 11.01 2.31
C VAL A 1 2.30 9.53 2.16
N LEU A 2 2.90 8.94 3.19
CA LEU A 2 3.17 7.50 3.26
C LEU A 2 2.19 6.88 4.24
N ILE A 3 1.44 5.88 3.79
CA ILE A 3 0.54 5.09 4.63
C ILE A 3 1.13 3.69 4.71
N TYR A 4 1.36 3.22 5.92
CA TYR A 4 1.96 1.93 6.20
C TYR A 4 1.05 1.11 7.10
N SER A 5 0.80 -0.16 6.74
CA SER A 5 0.04 -1.10 7.56
C SER A 5 0.77 -2.44 7.63
N GLY A 6 0.94 -2.98 8.84
CA GLY A 6 1.49 -4.31 9.06
C GLY A 6 0.40 -5.38 9.06
N GLN A 7 0.74 -6.61 8.66
CA GLN A 7 -0.15 -7.78 8.64
C GLN A 7 -0.88 -8.05 9.98
N LEU A 8 -0.21 -7.80 11.11
CA LEU A 8 -0.73 -8.11 12.45
C LEU A 8 -1.49 -6.95 13.11
N ASP A 9 -1.68 -5.83 12.39
CA ASP A 9 -2.40 -4.69 12.94
C ASP A 9 -3.92 -4.90 12.85
N VAL A 10 -4.55 -5.23 13.98
CA VAL A 10 -5.99 -5.50 14.09
C VAL A 10 -6.81 -4.20 14.17
N ILE A 11 -6.22 -3.11 14.66
CA ILE A 11 -6.93 -1.85 14.87
C ILE A 11 -6.98 -1.03 13.57
N VAL A 12 -5.89 -1.00 12.81
CA VAL A 12 -5.82 -0.35 11.49
C VAL A 12 -5.40 -1.36 10.43
N ALA A 13 -6.27 -2.35 10.24
CA ALA A 13 -6.02 -3.43 9.30
C ALA A 13 -5.86 -2.89 7.86
N ALA A 14 -4.84 -3.36 7.16
CA ALA A 14 -4.60 -3.07 5.75
C ALA A 14 -5.85 -3.18 4.84
N PRO A 15 -6.71 -4.20 4.94
CA PRO A 15 -7.91 -4.28 4.11
C PRO A 15 -8.91 -3.15 4.36
N LEU A 16 -8.95 -2.56 5.56
CA LEU A 16 -9.82 -1.42 5.86
C LEU A 16 -9.32 -0.17 5.14
N THR A 17 -8.03 0.09 5.22
CA THR A 17 -7.39 1.25 4.57
C THR A 17 -7.49 1.16 3.06
N GLU A 18 -7.30 -0.02 2.48
CA GLU A 18 -7.45 -0.24 1.03
C GLU A 18 -8.87 -0.03 0.52
N ARG A 19 -9.89 -0.32 1.35
CA ARG A 19 -11.29 -0.05 1.02
C ARG A 19 -11.69 1.40 1.24
N PHE A 20 -11.09 2.07 2.22
CA PHE A 20 -11.38 3.46 2.54
C PHE A 20 -10.79 4.44 1.52
N LEU A 21 -9.52 4.26 1.13
CA LEU A 21 -8.81 5.15 0.22
C LEU A 21 -9.52 5.46 -1.12
N PRO A 22 -10.18 4.50 -1.81
CA PRO A 22 -10.91 4.77 -3.04
C PRO A 22 -12.32 5.37 -2.84
N THR A 23 -12.85 5.38 -1.60
CA THR A 23 -14.18 5.93 -1.27
C THR A 23 -14.15 7.42 -0.92
N VAL A 24 -12.98 7.93 -0.53
CA VAL A 24 -12.78 9.35 -0.24
C VAL A 24 -12.55 10.11 -1.56
N ASN A 25 -13.25 11.22 -1.76
CA ASN A 25 -13.00 12.13 -2.89
C ASN A 25 -11.79 13.01 -2.55
N TRP A 26 -10.60 12.59 -2.98
CA TRP A 26 -9.37 13.38 -2.93
C TRP A 26 -8.73 13.43 -4.32
N SER A 27 -7.91 14.45 -4.58
CA SER A 27 -7.43 14.81 -5.92
C SER A 27 -6.60 13.74 -6.65
N GLY A 28 -6.11 12.71 -5.96
CA GLY A 28 -5.35 11.59 -6.55
C GLY A 28 -6.07 10.24 -6.48
N VAL A 29 -7.37 10.20 -6.20
CA VAL A 29 -8.10 8.92 -6.06
C VAL A 29 -8.14 8.11 -7.37
N ASP A 30 -8.27 8.78 -8.51
CA ASP A 30 -8.29 8.13 -9.83
C ASP A 30 -6.91 7.56 -10.20
N GLU A 31 -5.86 8.22 -9.74
CA GLU A 31 -4.47 7.79 -9.94
C GLU A 31 -4.13 6.63 -9.02
N TYR A 32 -4.62 6.66 -7.77
CA TYR A 32 -4.51 5.55 -6.83
C TYR A 32 -5.24 4.29 -7.33
N LYS A 33 -6.44 4.44 -7.91
CA LYS A 33 -7.18 3.32 -8.53
C LYS A 33 -6.43 2.68 -9.70
N LYS A 34 -5.64 3.47 -10.44
CA LYS A 34 -4.81 3.01 -11.57
C LYS A 34 -3.41 2.53 -11.14
N ALA A 35 -3.03 2.68 -9.87
CA ALA A 35 -1.69 2.35 -9.41
C ALA A 35 -1.49 0.83 -9.33
N GLU A 36 -0.49 0.33 -10.04
CA GLU A 36 -0.08 -1.07 -9.98
C GLU A 36 0.55 -1.40 -8.62
N ARG A 37 0.34 -2.65 -8.18
CA ARG A 37 0.92 -3.19 -6.96
C ARG A 37 2.31 -3.73 -7.29
N PHE A 38 3.33 -3.20 -6.62
CA PHE A 38 4.71 -3.69 -6.71
C PHE A 38 5.02 -4.57 -5.51
N HIS A 39 5.70 -5.70 -5.74
CA HIS A 39 6.22 -6.54 -4.67
C HIS A 39 7.56 -5.95 -4.21
N TRP A 40 7.64 -5.56 -2.94
CA TRP A 40 8.85 -5.08 -2.31
C TRP A 40 9.57 -6.24 -1.62
N LYS A 41 10.87 -6.34 -1.87
CA LYS A 41 11.78 -7.27 -1.20
C LYS A 41 12.82 -6.46 -0.44
N VAL A 42 13.18 -6.90 0.76
CA VAL A 42 14.23 -6.23 1.57
C VAL A 42 15.59 -6.36 0.90
N GLN A 43 15.86 -7.49 0.26
CA GLN A 43 17.05 -7.71 -0.57
C GLN A 43 16.63 -8.22 -1.96
N PRO A 44 17.32 -7.83 -3.05
CA PRO A 44 17.02 -8.33 -4.40
C PRO A 44 17.13 -9.85 -4.52
N SER A 45 17.99 -10.46 -3.70
CA SER A 45 18.26 -11.89 -3.63
C SER A 45 17.33 -12.67 -2.69
N ASP A 46 16.46 -11.98 -1.94
CA ASP A 46 15.53 -12.67 -1.04
C ASP A 46 14.40 -13.36 -1.81
N THR A 47 14.08 -14.57 -1.38
CA THR A 47 12.98 -15.37 -1.95
C THR A 47 11.64 -14.92 -1.39
N GLU A 48 11.62 -14.38 -0.17
CA GLU A 48 10.42 -13.92 0.50
C GLU A 48 10.06 -12.48 0.14
N VAL A 49 8.77 -12.26 -0.13
CA VAL A 49 8.22 -10.93 -0.38
C VAL A 49 7.94 -10.26 0.96
N ALA A 50 8.77 -9.30 1.32
CA ALA A 50 8.63 -8.55 2.57
C ALA A 50 7.41 -7.62 2.59
N GLY A 51 6.88 -7.25 1.42
CA GLY A 51 5.69 -6.42 1.38
C GLY A 51 5.20 -6.08 -0.01
N TYR A 52 4.08 -5.37 -0.09
CA TYR A 52 3.54 -4.81 -1.32
C TYR A 52 3.49 -3.29 -1.21
N VAL A 53 3.98 -2.60 -2.22
CA VAL A 53 3.97 -1.14 -2.30
C VAL A 53 3.13 -0.71 -3.50
N ARG A 54 2.27 0.28 -3.29
CA ARG A 54 1.64 1.08 -4.35
C ARG A 54 2.19 2.49 -4.24
N GLN A 55 2.95 2.92 -5.25
CA GLN A 55 3.48 4.27 -5.31
C GLN A 55 3.02 4.97 -6.59
N ARG A 56 2.32 6.10 -6.45
CA ARG A 56 2.09 7.05 -7.54
C ARG A 56 2.15 8.49 -7.02
N PHE A 57 2.98 9.31 -7.69
CA PHE A 57 3.21 10.72 -7.39
C PHE A 57 3.62 11.00 -5.93
N GLN A 58 2.68 11.44 -5.10
CA GLN A 58 2.91 11.93 -3.74
C GLN A 58 2.37 10.96 -2.67
N TYR A 59 1.77 9.84 -3.08
CA TYR A 59 1.14 8.87 -2.18
C TYR A 59 1.78 7.50 -2.34
N CYS A 60 2.33 7.01 -1.24
CA CYS A 60 2.89 5.67 -1.12
C CYS A 60 2.04 4.90 -0.11
N TYR A 61 1.50 3.75 -0.53
CA TYR A 61 0.83 2.81 0.36
C TYR A 61 1.68 1.55 0.43
N GLN A 62 2.15 1.21 1.63
CA GLN A 62 3.02 0.06 1.87
C GLN A 62 2.36 -0.92 2.83
N PHE A 63 2.25 -2.15 2.37
CA PHE A 63 1.85 -3.32 3.15
C PHE A 63 3.11 -4.13 3.43
N ILE A 64 3.36 -4.51 4.69
CA ILE A 64 4.47 -5.42 5.05
C ILE A 64 3.88 -6.70 5.63
N ASN A 65 4.43 -7.83 5.19
CA ASN A 65 4.15 -9.17 5.73
C ASN A 65 4.82 -9.36 7.09
#